data_AF-A0A0G0IMR3-F1
#
_entry.id   AF-A0A0G0IMR3-F1
#
_cell.length_a   1.000
_cell.length_b   1.000
_cell.length_c   1.000
_cell.angle_alpha   90.00
_cell.angle_beta   90.00
_cell.angle_gamma   90.00
#
_symmetry.space_group_name_H-M   'P 1'
#
loop_
_entity.id
_entity.type
_entity.pdbx_description
1 polymer ?
#
loop_
_entity_poly.entity_id
_entity_poly.type
_entity_poly.pdbx_seq_one_letter_code
_entity_poly.pdbx_strand_id
1 'polypeptide(L)'
;MAYYSHLPIYNFIVEQLGCAYFVRYVDDFVIVDTSQLKLRSLIPVIDKFLQTKLGLRLHSRKIILQEMQKGVDFLGYFVRSSHILVRQKVLRRFKNKLYKNIDAEGFLPVSYIPMIQVLFRAF
;
A
#
# COMPACT_ATOMS: atom_id res chain seq x y z
N MET A 1 -16.76 4.40 -12.13
CA MET A 1 -17.47 3.82 -10.97
C MET A 1 -18.21 2.51 -11.30
N ALA A 2 -18.71 2.29 -12.53
CA ALA A 2 -19.47 1.07 -12.89
C ALA A 2 -18.64 -0.20 -13.18
N TYR A 3 -17.30 -0.12 -13.26
CA TYR A 3 -16.50 -1.28 -13.66
C TYR A 3 -16.31 -2.32 -12.54
N TYR A 4 -16.44 -1.94 -11.26
CA TYR A 4 -16.14 -2.84 -10.12
C TYR A 4 -17.37 -3.49 -9.50
N SER A 5 -18.58 -3.11 -9.90
CA SER A 5 -19.84 -3.60 -9.32
C SER A 5 -20.14 -5.08 -9.63
N HIS A 6 -19.38 -5.72 -10.50
CA HIS A 6 -19.48 -7.17 -10.72
C HIS A 6 -18.60 -7.97 -9.74
N LEU A 7 -17.67 -7.33 -9.03
CA LEU A 7 -16.78 -8.02 -8.10
C LEU A 7 -17.53 -8.31 -6.78
N PRO A 8 -17.68 -9.59 -6.38
CA PRO A 8 -18.45 -9.95 -5.19
C PRO A 8 -17.97 -9.25 -3.91
N ILE A 9 -16.64 -9.12 -3.76
CA ILE A 9 -16.02 -8.47 -2.60
C ILE A 9 -16.29 -6.96 -2.58
N TYR A 10 -16.32 -6.30 -3.73
CA TYR A 10 -16.57 -4.87 -3.82
C TYR A 10 -18.00 -4.57 -3.35
N ASN A 11 -18.99 -5.28 -3.89
CA ASN A 11 -20.38 -5.10 -3.47
C ASN A 11 -20.58 -5.44 -1.99
N PHE A 12 -19.93 -6.48 -1.49
CA PHE A 12 -20.00 -6.81 -0.07
C PHE A 12 -19.48 -5.67 0.80
N ILE A 13 -18.28 -5.15 0.52
CA ILE A 13 -17.65 -4.13 1.37
C ILE A 13 -18.32 -2.76 1.21
N VAL A 14 -18.60 -2.33 -0.03
CA VAL A 14 -19.11 -0.98 -0.30
C VAL A 14 -20.61 -0.89 -0.04
N GLU A 15 -21.40 -1.80 -0.63
CA GLU A 15 -22.87 -1.73 -0.57
C GLU A 15 -23.41 -2.33 0.73
N GLN A 16 -22.95 -3.51 1.14
CA GLN A 16 -23.54 -4.21 2.30
C GLN A 16 -22.96 -3.74 3.63
N LEU A 17 -21.64 -3.52 3.71
CA LEU A 17 -20.99 -3.04 4.93
C LEU A 17 -20.92 -1.51 5.03
N GLY A 18 -21.34 -0.78 3.99
CA GLY A 18 -21.36 0.68 3.98
C GLY A 18 -19.96 1.29 4.13
N CYS A 19 -18.95 0.68 3.51
CA CYS A 19 -17.58 1.20 3.52
C CYS A 19 -17.32 1.99 2.23
N ALA A 20 -17.68 3.27 2.24
CA ALA A 20 -17.60 4.14 1.06
C ALA A 20 -16.17 4.30 0.51
N TYR A 21 -15.16 4.27 1.37
CA TYR A 21 -13.75 4.42 0.99
C TYR A 21 -13.04 3.08 0.97
N PHE A 22 -13.26 2.34 -0.12
CA PHE A 22 -12.61 1.06 -0.39
C PHE A 22 -11.72 1.16 -1.63
N VAL A 23 -10.46 0.76 -1.50
CA VAL A 23 -9.49 0.72 -2.60
C VAL A 23 -8.91 -0.69 -2.68
N ARG A 24 -8.86 -1.27 -3.88
CA ARG A 24 -8.30 -2.59 -4.12
C ARG A 24 -7.33 -2.58 -5.30
N TYR A 25 -6.19 -3.22 -5.11
CA TYR A 25 -5.21 -3.53 -6.15
C TYR A 25 -4.87 -5.01 -6.09
N VAL A 26 -5.39 -5.77 -7.05
CA VAL A 26 -5.25 -7.25 -7.12
C VAL A 26 -5.67 -7.90 -5.79
N ASP A 27 -4.72 -8.40 -4.99
CA ASP A 27 -4.99 -9.09 -3.73
C ASP A 27 -4.99 -8.14 -2.52
N ASP A 28 -4.33 -6.99 -2.64
CA ASP A 28 -4.22 -6.00 -1.57
C ASP A 28 -5.40 -5.03 -1.62
N PHE A 29 -6.02 -4.77 -0.48
CA PHE A 29 -7.07 -3.77 -0.37
C PHE A 29 -6.96 -2.97 0.92
N VAL A 30 -7.51 -1.76 0.89
CA VAL A 30 -7.54 -0.81 2.00
C VAL A 30 -8.97 -0.31 2.18
N ILE A 31 -9.40 -0.27 3.43
CA ILE A 31 -10.67 0.34 3.84
C ILE A 31 -10.32 1.51 4.75
N VAL A 32 -10.90 2.68 4.47
CA VAL A 32 -10.72 3.87 5.28
C VAL A 32 -12.05 4.23 5.94
N ASP A 33 -12.02 4.45 7.24
CA ASP A 33 -13.18 4.87 8.03
C ASP A 33 -12.69 5.69 9.22
N THR A 34 -13.56 6.54 9.78
CA THR A 34 -13.26 7.34 10.97
C THR A 34 -13.37 6.54 12.26
N SER A 35 -14.11 5.43 12.25
CA SER A 35 -14.30 4.58 13.42
C SER A 35 -13.36 3.37 13.41
N GLN A 36 -12.36 3.40 14.29
CA GLN A 36 -11.46 2.26 14.51
C GLN A 36 -12.24 1.01 14.97
N LEU A 37 -13.29 1.18 15.77
CA LEU A 37 -14.12 0.08 16.25
C LEU A 37 -14.87 -0.60 15.09
N LYS A 38 -15.38 0.19 14.14
CA LYS A 38 -15.99 -0.34 12.91
C LYS A 38 -14.95 -1.12 12.11
N LEU A 39 -13.77 -0.56 11.85
CA LEU A 39 -12.72 -1.28 11.11
C LEU A 39 -12.31 -2.60 11.77
N ARG A 40 -12.22 -2.62 13.10
CA ARG A 40 -11.95 -3.85 13.87
C ARG A 40 -13.06 -4.88 13.74
N SER A 41 -14.33 -4.47 13.82
CA SER A 41 -15.46 -5.39 13.70
C SER A 41 -15.63 -5.95 12.29
N LEU A 42 -15.16 -5.23 11.26
CA LEU A 42 -15.20 -5.70 9.87
C LEU A 42 -14.24 -6.87 9.58
N ILE A 43 -13.11 -6.98 10.28
CA ILE A 43 -12.10 -8.03 10.03
C ILE A 43 -12.70 -9.45 10.04
N PRO A 44 -13.37 -9.92 11.12
CA PRO A 44 -13.95 -11.26 11.14
C PRO A 44 -15.10 -11.44 10.13
N VAL A 45 -15.83 -10.37 9.83
CA VAL A 45 -16.93 -10.37 8.86
C VAL A 45 -16.41 -10.58 7.43
N ILE A 46 -15.37 -9.83 7.06
CA ILE A 46 -14.71 -9.94 5.75
C ILE A 46 -14.02 -11.30 5.63
N ASP A 47 -13.31 -11.75 6.66
CA ASP A 47 -12.65 -13.07 6.64
C ASP A 47 -13.66 -14.20 6.41
N LYS A 48 -14.80 -14.19 7.11
CA LYS A 48 -15.89 -15.16 6.90
C LYS A 48 -16.46 -15.09 5.49
N PHE A 49 -16.65 -13.90 4.93
CA PHE A 49 -17.13 -13.75 3.55
C PHE A 49 -16.14 -14.34 2.56
N LEU A 50 -14.84 -14.00 2.67
CA LEU A 50 -13.80 -14.51 1.80
C LEU A 50 -13.75 -16.04 1.82
N GLN A 51 -13.90 -16.65 2.99
CA GLN A 51 -13.88 -18.10 3.12
C GLN A 51 -15.08 -18.77 2.46
N THR A 52 -16.27 -18.23 2.73
CA THR A 52 -17.53 -18.86 2.32
C THR A 52 -17.86 -18.63 0.86
N LYS A 53 -17.44 -17.50 0.28
CA LYS A 53 -17.78 -17.11 -1.09
C LYS A 53 -16.63 -17.26 -2.08
N LEU A 54 -15.38 -17.14 -1.62
CA LEU A 54 -14.20 -17.14 -2.49
C LEU A 54 -13.18 -18.24 -2.14
N GLY A 55 -13.38 -18.98 -1.04
CA GLY A 55 -12.41 -19.99 -0.57
C GLY A 55 -11.09 -19.39 -0.07
N LEU A 56 -11.05 -18.08 0.24
CA LEU A 56 -9.86 -17.34 0.65
C LEU A 56 -9.89 -17.02 2.15
N ARG A 57 -8.71 -16.77 2.74
CA ARG A 57 -8.56 -16.38 4.16
C ARG A 57 -7.74 -15.10 4.27
N LEU A 58 -8.12 -14.21 5.18
CA LEU A 58 -7.26 -13.07 5.52
C LEU A 58 -6.01 -13.56 6.26
N HIS A 59 -4.84 -13.13 5.80
CA HIS A 59 -3.62 -13.45 6.49
C HIS A 59 -3.48 -12.55 7.73
N SER A 60 -3.63 -13.14 8.93
CA SER A 60 -3.60 -12.44 10.22
C SER A 60 -2.43 -11.45 10.42
N ARG A 61 -1.23 -11.78 9.92
CA ARG A 61 -0.03 -10.92 10.02
C ARG A 61 0.02 -9.78 9.02
N LYS A 62 -0.80 -9.82 7.97
CA LYS A 62 -0.86 -8.78 6.92
C LYS A 62 -1.98 -7.78 7.14
N ILE A 63 -2.82 -7.97 8.16
CA ILE A 63 -3.87 -7.02 8.53
C ILE A 63 -3.23 -5.92 9.38
N ILE A 64 -3.27 -4.69 8.89
CA ILE A 64 -2.70 -3.52 9.55
C ILE A 64 -3.83 -2.52 9.81
N LEU A 65 -4.09 -2.22 11.08
CA LEU A 65 -4.98 -1.15 11.52
C LEU A 65 -4.12 0.04 11.94
N GLN A 66 -4.12 1.08 11.11
CA GLN A 66 -3.22 2.21 11.28
C GLN A 66 -3.96 3.53 11.05
N GLU A 67 -3.65 4.52 11.89
CA GLU A 67 -4.14 5.89 11.70
C GLU A 67 -3.48 6.55 10.50
N MET A 68 -4.28 7.22 9.67
CA MET A 68 -3.81 7.90 8.45
C MET A 68 -2.74 8.97 8.72
N GLN A 69 -2.77 9.64 9.88
CA GLN A 69 -1.78 10.67 10.24
C GLN A 69 -0.36 10.10 10.43
N LYS A 70 -0.27 8.86 10.94
CA LYS A 70 0.99 8.13 11.10
C LYS A 70 1.50 7.56 9.78
N GLY A 71 0.63 7.48 8.78
CA GLY A 71 0.93 7.00 7.43
C GLY A 71 0.83 5.49 7.27
N VAL A 72 0.63 5.06 6.02
CA VAL A 72 0.39 3.66 5.65
C VAL A 72 1.22 3.29 4.42
N ASP A 73 1.86 2.12 4.46
CA ASP A 73 2.50 1.52 3.30
C ASP A 73 1.45 0.95 2.34
N PHE A 74 1.42 1.44 1.09
CA PHE A 74 0.53 0.92 0.05
C PHE A 74 1.20 0.97 -1.33
N LEU A 75 1.27 -0.17 -2.02
CA LEU A 75 1.78 -0.32 -3.40
C LEU A 75 3.15 0.32 -3.70
N GLY A 76 4.07 0.26 -2.74
CA GLY A 76 5.42 0.83 -2.89
C GLY A 76 5.52 2.31 -2.51
N TYR A 77 4.44 2.90 -2.06
CA TYR A 77 4.38 4.24 -1.49
C TYR A 77 4.12 4.20 0.01
N PHE A 78 4.48 5.28 0.68
CA PHE A 78 4.11 5.59 2.04
C PHE A 78 3.17 6.80 2.00
N VAL A 79 1.89 6.53 2.26
CA VAL A 79 0.80 7.50 2.14
C VAL A 79 0.54 8.13 3.49
N ARG A 80 0.62 9.46 3.60
CA ARG A 80 0.15 10.24 4.75
C ARG A 80 -1.02 11.11 4.33
N SER A 81 -1.75 11.65 5.32
CA SER A 81 -2.85 12.59 5.05
C SER A 81 -2.44 13.83 4.27
N SER A 82 -1.18 14.29 4.40
CA SER A 82 -0.70 15.52 3.77
C SER A 82 0.08 15.30 2.48
N HIS A 83 0.80 14.17 2.35
CA HIS A 83 1.72 13.92 1.24
C HIS A 83 1.88 12.42 0.99
N ILE A 84 2.35 12.06 -0.20
CA ILE A 84 2.70 10.70 -0.58
C ILE A 84 4.20 10.64 -0.83
N LEU A 85 4.88 9.69 -0.19
CA LEU A 85 6.31 9.45 -0.33
C LEU A 85 6.57 8.10 -0.99
N VAL A 86 7.71 7.94 -1.66
CA VAL A 86 8.17 6.62 -2.12
C VAL A 86 8.68 5.83 -0.92
N ARG A 87 8.29 4.55 -0.80
CA ARG A 87 8.73 3.71 0.33
C ARG A 87 10.26 3.54 0.29
N GLN A 88 10.92 3.67 1.43
CA GLN A 88 12.40 3.58 1.52
C GLN A 88 12.96 2.29 0.91
N LYS A 89 12.23 1.17 0.97
CA LYS A 89 12.62 -0.09 0.33
C LYS A 89 12.68 0.02 -1.19
N VAL A 90 11.75 0.76 -1.81
CA VAL A 90 11.72 1.01 -3.26
C VAL A 90 12.89 1.91 -3.64
N LEU A 91 13.11 3.01 -2.90
CA LEU A 91 14.26 3.89 -3.10
C LEU A 91 15.57 3.13 -3.01
N ARG A 92 15.74 2.27 -1.99
CA ARG A 92 16.93 1.43 -1.82
C ARG A 92 17.15 0.46 -2.98
N ARG A 93 16.08 -0.17 -3.48
CA ARG A 93 16.16 -1.08 -4.65
C ARG A 93 16.55 -0.33 -5.92
N PHE A 94 15.94 0.83 -6.15
CA PHE A 94 16.27 1.69 -7.28
C PHE A 94 17.74 2.12 -7.20
N LYS A 95 18.18 2.61 -6.05
CA LYS A 95 19.54 3.01 -5.74
C LYS A 95 20.55 1.89 -6.04
N ASN A 96 20.32 0.68 -5.54
CA ASN A 96 21.20 -0.46 -5.78
C ASN A 96 21.29 -0.84 -7.26
N LYS A 97 20.17 -0.76 -8.01
CA LYS A 97 20.16 -1.05 -9.45
C LYS A 97 20.87 0.04 -10.25
N LEU A 98 20.69 1.30 -9.87
CA LEU A 98 21.31 2.45 -10.51
C LEU A 98 22.85 2.41 -10.38
N TYR A 99 23.38 2.25 -9.15
CA TYR A 99 24.84 2.17 -8.94
C TYR A 99 25.46 1.03 -9.71
N LYS A 100 24.86 -0.17 -9.64
CA LYS A 100 25.38 -1.36 -10.33
C LYS A 100 25.53 -1.13 -11.84
N ASN A 101 24.61 -0.38 -12.45
CA ASN A 101 24.65 -0.11 -13.89
C ASN A 101 25.62 1.04 -14.22
N ILE A 102 25.68 2.11 -13.42
CA ILE A 102 26.60 3.23 -13.65
C ILE A 102 28.06 2.77 -13.53
N ASP A 103 28.37 1.96 -12.51
CA ASP A 103 29.72 1.41 -12.31
C ASP A 103 30.11 0.43 -13.42
N ALA A 104 29.13 -0.21 -14.08
CA ALA A 104 29.36 -1.16 -15.18
C ALA A 104 29.59 -0.48 -16.54
N GLU A 105 29.02 0.71 -16.76
CA GLU A 105 29.15 1.45 -18.04
C GLU A 105 30.31 2.45 -18.06
N GLY A 106 31.14 2.49 -17.01
CA GLY A 106 32.34 3.35 -16.97
C GLY A 106 32.06 4.85 -16.83
N PHE A 107 30.81 5.24 -16.55
CA PHE A 107 30.47 6.60 -16.16
C PHE A 107 31.01 6.89 -14.75
N LEU A 108 31.28 8.17 -14.45
CA LEU A 108 31.85 8.61 -13.16
C LEU A 108 31.19 7.88 -11.98
N PRO A 109 31.98 7.36 -11.01
CA PRO A 109 31.42 6.66 -9.87
C PRO A 109 30.45 7.59 -9.17
N VAL A 110 29.26 7.09 -8.85
CA VAL A 110 28.14 7.93 -8.39
C VAL A 110 28.44 8.65 -7.07
N SER A 111 29.51 8.27 -6.37
CA SER A 111 30.12 9.04 -5.28
C SER A 111 30.49 10.49 -5.69
N TYR A 112 30.69 10.76 -6.98
CA TYR A 112 31.02 12.08 -7.55
C TYR A 112 29.82 12.89 -8.04
N ILE A 113 28.57 12.38 -7.89
CA ILE A 113 27.36 13.14 -8.25
C ILE A 113 26.75 13.72 -6.95
N PRO A 114 27.19 14.90 -6.48
CA PRO A 114 26.72 15.48 -5.22
C PRO A 114 25.21 15.67 -5.16
N MET A 115 24.56 15.95 -6.30
CA MET A 115 23.11 16.14 -6.39
C MET A 115 22.30 14.90 -6.01
N ILE A 116 22.81 13.70 -6.32
CA ILE A 116 22.24 12.41 -5.89
C ILE A 116 22.39 12.28 -4.37
N GLN A 117 23.56 12.60 -3.80
CA GLN A 117 23.78 12.49 -2.35
C GLN A 117 22.87 13.42 -1.52
N VAL A 118 22.60 14.63 -2.01
CA VAL A 118 21.76 15.62 -1.33
C VAL A 118 20.28 15.22 -1.37
N LEU A 119 19.77 14.79 -2.54
CA LEU A 119 18.39 14.32 -2.68
C LEU A 119 18.08 13.12 -1.78
N PHE A 120 19.09 12.30 -1.44
CA PHE A 120 18.93 11.10 -0.63
C PHE A 120 19.23 11.25 0.87
N ARG A 121 19.66 12.44 1.34
CA ARG A 121 19.79 12.76 2.78
C ARG A 121 18.57 13.47 3.36
N ALA A 122 17.70 14.00 2.49
CA ALA A 122 16.52 14.79 2.88
C ALA A 122 15.24 13.96 3.12
N PHE A 123 15.32 12.62 3.03
CA PHE A 123 14.20 11.68 3.21
C PHE A 123 14.55 10.52 4.13
#